data_AF-A0A285LUS3-F1
#
_entry.id   AF-A0A285LUS3-F1
#
_cell.length_a   1.000
_cell.length_b   1.000
_cell.length_c   1.000
_cell.angle_alpha   90.00
_cell.angle_beta   90.00
_cell.angle_gamma   90.00
#
_symmetry.space_group_name_H-M   'P 1'
#
loop_
_entity.id
_entity.type
_entity.pdbx_description
1 polymer ?
#
loop_
_entity_poly.entity_id
_entity_poly.type
_entity_poly.pdbx_seq_one_letter_code
_entity_poly.pdbx_strand_id
1 'polypeptide(L)'
;MKLVAYFNKFLNDTVNIDSTRLGYLDQRVDSITEALKTSSALDGRVLDTIPQGSWAHRTIIRPPTGLEFDADFLVHLSEDTDWNDNPRRYANAIWNALSGHSTYGSMAKKKDRCSRVIYANDCHIDIVTYVILSDGREVIVNSKCNEFEDTNPIGFSEWIQEKDSLTKGNLRKVLRLLKHLRDHQDSFNLKSVLLTTLVGNIVDGWRTAGDDYYKDVPTTLLHLVGDLNKWLGYQAGKPYIVDPSCPTTSFDHRWTESEFESFRDKFNEIAIKVHDAYHVSTVKESIEYWREVFGNSFPDSATTSTTASAGTALPRPSTLKSSRDRRAPKEQFIEEMFPVSEIFSLRIDCEVSEPAHINRRERRQLRARAGHVPKQHSLRFYMVETSVPKPFDMYWKVRNYGTEAEARHQLRGEIIKDSGSLTRTESTSYAGHHYVECYIVKDGVCVARANQPVIIN
;
A
#
# COMPACT_ATOMS: atom_id res chain seq x y z
N MET A 1 15.99 -25.93 -4.87
CA MET A 1 14.56 -26.21 -4.62
C MET A 1 13.78 -24.92 -4.35
N LYS A 2 12.55 -24.77 -4.86
CA LYS A 2 11.81 -23.49 -4.73
C LYS A 2 11.20 -23.21 -3.35
N LEU A 3 10.70 -24.25 -2.68
CA LEU A 3 10.02 -24.15 -1.38
C LEU A 3 8.82 -23.16 -1.33
N VAL A 4 8.00 -23.08 -2.39
CA VAL A 4 6.88 -22.13 -2.49
C VAL A 4 5.97 -22.13 -1.26
N ALA A 5 5.59 -23.31 -0.74
CA ALA A 5 4.74 -23.43 0.45
C ALA A 5 5.41 -22.85 1.73
N TYR A 6 6.73 -22.97 1.85
CA TYR A 6 7.50 -22.43 2.97
C TYR A 6 7.54 -20.90 2.92
N PHE A 7 7.75 -20.33 1.73
CA PHE A 7 7.68 -18.88 1.54
C PHE A 7 6.31 -18.31 1.87
N ASN A 8 5.23 -18.98 1.46
CA ASN A 8 3.88 -18.56 1.81
C ASN A 8 3.65 -18.59 3.33
N LYS A 9 4.09 -19.66 3.99
CA LYS A 9 4.04 -19.76 5.46
C LYS A 9 4.85 -18.66 6.12
N PHE A 10 6.09 -18.44 5.69
CA PHE A 10 6.97 -17.40 6.24
C PHE A 10 6.38 -16.00 6.08
N LEU A 11 5.84 -15.70 4.90
CA LEU A 11 5.16 -14.44 4.63
C LEU A 11 3.98 -14.26 5.59
N ASN A 12 3.10 -15.25 5.72
CA ASN A 12 1.89 -15.13 6.53
C ASN A 12 2.18 -15.10 8.04
N ASP A 13 3.02 -16.01 8.51
CA ASP A 13 3.20 -16.26 9.94
C ASP A 13 4.24 -15.32 10.56
N THR A 14 5.19 -14.80 9.77
CA THR A 14 6.33 -14.02 10.28
C THR A 14 6.43 -12.63 9.68
N VAL A 15 6.48 -12.51 8.35
CA VAL A 15 6.84 -11.24 7.69
C VAL A 15 5.69 -10.26 7.66
N ASN A 16 4.48 -10.72 7.34
CA ASN A 16 3.32 -9.86 7.20
C ASN A 16 2.85 -9.35 8.57
N ILE A 17 2.49 -8.07 8.57
CA ILE A 17 1.68 -7.52 9.65
C ILE A 17 0.31 -8.22 9.66
N ASP A 18 -0.22 -8.50 10.85
CA ASP A 18 -1.50 -9.18 10.97
C ASP A 18 -2.68 -8.28 10.56
N SER A 19 -3.76 -8.91 10.11
CA SER A 19 -4.97 -8.22 9.63
C SER A 19 -5.64 -7.39 10.70
N THR A 20 -5.54 -7.77 11.97
CA THR A 20 -6.14 -7.04 13.09
C THR A 20 -5.46 -5.69 13.27
N ARG A 21 -4.12 -5.64 13.27
CA ARG A 21 -3.35 -4.39 13.34
C ARG A 21 -3.55 -3.50 12.12
N LEU A 22 -3.69 -4.07 10.93
CA LEU A 22 -4.09 -3.31 9.73
C LEU A 22 -5.49 -2.69 9.90
N GLY A 23 -6.46 -3.45 10.41
CA GLY A 23 -7.80 -2.91 10.70
C GLY A 23 -7.78 -1.80 11.77
N TYR A 24 -6.90 -1.88 12.77
CA TYR A 24 -6.70 -0.78 13.71
C TYR A 24 -6.03 0.43 13.07
N LEU A 25 -5.08 0.24 12.15
CA LEU A 25 -4.49 1.34 11.40
C LEU A 25 -5.57 2.09 10.61
N ASP A 26 -6.42 1.38 9.86
CA ASP A 26 -7.50 1.97 9.09
C ASP A 26 -8.44 2.79 9.99
N GLN A 27 -8.87 2.23 11.12
CA GLN A 27 -9.72 2.94 12.10
C GLN A 27 -9.06 4.18 12.70
N ARG A 28 -7.74 4.15 12.90
CA ARG A 28 -6.97 5.29 13.42
C ARG A 28 -6.88 6.40 12.39
N VAL A 29 -6.59 6.07 11.13
CA VAL A 29 -6.56 7.04 10.02
C VAL A 29 -7.93 7.70 9.85
N ASP A 30 -9.02 6.93 9.92
CA ASP A 30 -10.39 7.47 9.87
C ASP A 30 -10.65 8.43 11.03
N SER A 31 -10.26 8.04 12.25
CA SER A 31 -10.48 8.86 13.45
C SER A 31 -9.68 10.16 13.41
N ILE A 32 -8.42 10.10 12.94
CA ILE A 32 -7.56 11.28 12.74
C ILE A 32 -8.16 12.18 11.67
N THR A 33 -8.61 11.62 10.55
CA THR A 33 -9.24 12.36 9.44
C THR A 33 -10.44 13.17 9.93
N GLU A 34 -11.32 12.56 10.72
CA GLU A 34 -12.49 13.24 11.28
C GLU A 34 -12.11 14.32 12.31
N ALA A 35 -11.09 14.09 13.12
CA ALA A 35 -10.58 15.12 14.04
C ALA A 35 -10.00 16.33 13.28
N LEU A 36 -9.34 16.10 12.13
CA LEU A 36 -8.85 17.18 11.28
C LEU A 36 -10.00 17.94 10.61
N LYS A 37 -10.98 17.25 10.02
CA LYS A 37 -12.15 17.88 9.37
C LYS A 37 -12.96 18.76 10.31
N THR A 38 -13.12 18.34 11.56
CA THR A 38 -13.91 19.05 12.58
C THR A 38 -13.14 20.15 13.30
N SER A 39 -11.83 20.28 13.06
CA SER A 39 -10.99 21.25 13.74
C SER A 39 -11.21 22.67 13.21
N SER A 40 -11.46 23.61 14.11
CA SER A 40 -11.50 25.05 13.77
C SER A 40 -10.16 25.59 13.28
N ALA A 41 -9.04 24.92 13.59
CA ALA A 41 -7.72 25.31 13.08
C ALA A 41 -7.58 25.10 11.56
N LEU A 42 -8.41 24.22 10.99
CA LEU A 42 -8.44 23.91 9.56
C LEU A 42 -9.63 24.53 8.85
N ASP A 43 -10.63 25.06 9.58
CA ASP A 43 -11.75 25.85 9.05
C ASP A 43 -12.42 25.23 7.81
N GLY A 44 -12.69 23.91 7.87
CA GLY A 44 -13.35 23.18 6.79
C GLY A 44 -12.50 22.92 5.54
N ARG A 45 -11.19 23.21 5.56
CA ARG A 45 -10.29 23.11 4.39
C ARG A 45 -9.87 21.69 4.03
N VAL A 46 -10.17 20.69 4.87
CA VAL A 46 -9.84 19.30 4.58
C VAL A 46 -10.79 18.78 3.50
N LEU A 47 -10.25 18.54 2.31
CA LEU A 47 -10.97 18.01 1.15
C LEU A 47 -11.05 16.48 1.19
N ASP A 48 -9.90 15.83 1.39
CA ASP A 48 -9.82 14.36 1.41
C ASP A 48 -8.53 13.85 2.10
N THR A 49 -8.42 12.53 2.27
CA THR A 49 -7.19 11.86 2.72
C THR A 49 -6.80 10.71 1.81
N ILE A 50 -5.50 10.63 1.49
CA ILE A 50 -4.97 9.68 0.51
C ILE A 50 -3.94 8.76 1.21
N PRO A 51 -4.14 7.44 1.26
CA PRO A 51 -3.13 6.50 1.73
C PRO A 51 -1.81 6.69 0.97
N GLN A 52 -0.68 6.63 1.69
CA GLN A 52 0.64 6.81 1.09
C GLN A 52 1.64 5.78 1.64
N GLY A 53 2.82 5.75 1.03
CA GLY A 53 3.93 4.91 1.48
C GLY A 53 3.60 3.43 1.53
N SER A 54 4.21 2.73 2.50
CA SER A 54 4.12 1.27 2.56
C SER A 54 2.72 0.74 2.87
N TRP A 55 1.85 1.57 3.45
CA TRP A 55 0.43 1.26 3.67
C TRP A 55 -0.32 1.18 2.34
N ALA A 56 -0.27 2.24 1.52
CA ALA A 56 -0.87 2.25 0.18
C ALA A 56 -0.32 1.11 -0.69
N HIS A 57 0.99 0.87 -0.59
CA HIS A 57 1.66 -0.18 -1.37
C HIS A 57 1.56 -1.56 -0.74
N ARG A 58 0.81 -1.76 0.36
CA ARG A 58 0.70 -3.03 1.12
C ARG A 58 2.04 -3.77 1.27
N THR A 59 3.09 -3.02 1.59
CA THR A 59 4.43 -3.52 1.88
C THR A 59 4.83 -3.30 3.34
N ILE A 60 3.88 -2.96 4.21
CA ILE A 60 4.10 -3.00 5.67
C ILE A 60 4.51 -4.43 6.06
N ILE A 61 5.53 -4.52 6.90
CA ILE A 61 5.97 -5.79 7.50
C ILE A 61 5.78 -5.72 9.01
N ARG A 62 5.75 -6.88 9.66
CA ARG A 62 5.82 -6.96 11.12
C ARG A 62 7.12 -6.30 11.59
N PRO A 63 7.08 -5.32 12.50
CA PRO A 63 8.28 -4.72 13.03
C PRO A 63 9.04 -5.72 13.91
N PRO A 64 10.37 -5.56 14.09
CA PRO A 64 11.11 -6.28 15.11
C PRO A 64 10.49 -6.08 16.51
N THR A 65 10.70 -7.04 17.41
CA THR A 65 10.13 -7.01 18.76
C THR A 65 10.49 -5.70 19.47
N GLY A 66 9.47 -5.01 20.00
CA GLY A 66 9.63 -3.72 20.70
C GLY A 66 9.74 -2.51 19.78
N LEU A 67 9.65 -2.68 18.46
CA LEU A 67 9.60 -1.58 17.50
C LEU A 67 8.19 -1.40 16.92
N GLU A 68 7.94 -0.20 16.41
CA GLU A 68 6.67 0.23 15.82
C GLU A 68 6.74 0.18 14.30
N PHE A 69 5.62 -0.13 13.64
CA PHE A 69 5.52 0.04 12.18
C PHE A 69 5.11 1.47 11.80
N ASP A 70 5.44 1.85 10.57
CA ASP A 70 5.15 3.14 9.98
C ASP A 70 3.96 3.07 9.02
N ALA A 71 3.13 4.10 9.05
CA ALA A 71 2.09 4.34 8.04
C ALA A 71 2.02 5.83 7.73
N ASP A 72 1.75 6.15 6.48
CA ASP A 72 1.73 7.52 5.98
C ASP A 72 0.40 7.76 5.26
N PHE A 73 -0.17 8.94 5.44
CA PHE A 73 -1.26 9.40 4.57
C PHE A 73 -1.20 10.91 4.36
N LEU A 74 -1.71 11.33 3.21
CA LEU A 74 -1.79 12.72 2.80
C LEU A 74 -3.13 13.29 3.25
N VAL A 75 -3.10 14.52 3.75
CA VAL A 75 -4.31 15.32 3.98
C VAL A 75 -4.37 16.38 2.90
N HIS A 76 -5.33 16.22 2.00
CA HIS A 76 -5.58 17.17 0.93
C HIS A 76 -6.32 18.37 1.50
N LEU A 77 -5.65 19.52 1.52
CA LEU A 77 -6.24 20.80 1.88
C LEU A 77 -6.61 21.59 0.63
N SER A 78 -7.73 22.31 0.69
CA SER A 78 -8.05 23.33 -0.29
C SER A 78 -6.97 24.40 -0.30
N GLU A 79 -6.54 24.82 -1.49
CA GLU A 79 -5.61 25.93 -1.65
C GLU A 79 -6.15 27.21 -1.00
N ASP A 80 -5.27 27.91 -0.30
CA ASP A 80 -5.47 29.25 0.25
C ASP A 80 -4.35 30.15 -0.29
N THR A 81 -4.72 31.12 -1.12
CA THR A 81 -3.76 32.02 -1.75
C THR A 81 -2.96 32.84 -0.74
N ASP A 82 -3.52 33.17 0.42
CA ASP A 82 -2.82 33.90 1.49
C ASP A 82 -1.82 33.01 2.25
N TRP A 83 -1.90 31.69 2.07
CA TRP A 83 -0.97 30.73 2.66
C TRP A 83 0.13 30.33 1.69
N ASN A 84 -0.03 30.56 0.38
CA ASN A 84 0.95 30.21 -0.63
C ASN A 84 2.28 30.95 -0.47
N ASP A 85 2.26 32.20 -0.01
CA ASP A 85 3.47 32.98 0.31
C ASP A 85 4.18 32.48 1.60
N ASN A 86 3.52 31.62 2.37
CA ASN A 86 4.06 31.01 3.59
C ASN A 86 3.57 29.56 3.73
N PRO A 87 4.08 28.61 2.93
CA PRO A 87 3.58 27.23 2.87
C PRO A 87 3.51 26.54 4.23
N ARG A 88 4.39 26.89 5.17
CA ARG A 88 4.39 26.40 6.56
C ARG A 88 3.06 26.63 7.26
N ARG A 89 2.24 27.62 6.86
CA ARG A 89 0.89 27.83 7.40
C ARG A 89 0.00 26.60 7.24
N TYR A 90 0.06 25.91 6.10
CA TYR A 90 -0.68 24.66 5.88
C TYR A 90 -0.26 23.57 6.89
N ALA A 91 1.05 23.33 7.01
CA ALA A 91 1.58 22.32 7.95
C ALA A 91 1.30 22.69 9.42
N ASN A 92 1.34 23.98 9.75
CA ASN A 92 1.00 24.49 11.08
C ASN A 92 -0.48 24.29 11.41
N ALA A 93 -1.39 24.43 10.44
CA ALA A 93 -2.81 24.21 10.66
C ALA A 93 -3.10 22.75 11.05
N ILE A 94 -2.52 21.79 10.33
CA ILE A 94 -2.59 20.35 10.68
C ILE A 94 -1.98 20.11 12.07
N TRP A 95 -0.79 20.66 12.33
CA TRP A 95 -0.13 20.52 13.63
C TRP A 95 -1.01 21.05 14.77
N ASN A 96 -1.55 22.26 14.63
CA ASN A 96 -2.39 22.89 15.65
C ASN A 96 -3.68 22.09 15.89
N ALA A 97 -4.29 21.56 14.82
CA ALA A 97 -5.45 20.69 14.91
C ALA A 97 -5.15 19.44 15.76
N LEU A 98 -3.99 18.79 15.55
CA LEU A 98 -3.60 17.59 16.29
C LEU A 98 -3.12 17.90 17.71
N SER A 99 -2.25 18.90 17.88
CA SER A 99 -1.65 19.25 19.17
C SER A 99 -2.70 19.80 20.16
N GLY A 100 -3.72 20.47 19.64
CA GLY A 100 -4.86 20.97 20.43
C GLY A 100 -5.96 19.94 20.68
N HIS A 101 -5.92 18.77 20.03
CA HIS A 101 -6.95 17.75 20.20
C HIS A 101 -6.78 16.98 21.52
N SER A 102 -7.87 16.77 22.25
CA SER A 102 -7.84 16.12 23.58
C SER A 102 -7.27 14.69 23.54
N THR A 103 -7.51 13.95 22.44
CA THR A 103 -6.97 12.60 22.24
C THR A 103 -5.55 12.59 21.72
N TYR A 104 -5.22 13.46 20.76
CA TYR A 104 -3.98 13.34 19.98
C TYR A 104 -2.87 14.27 20.48
N GLY A 105 -3.19 15.29 21.27
CA GLY A 105 -2.24 16.34 21.64
C GLY A 105 -0.98 15.81 22.32
N SER A 106 -1.11 14.83 23.21
CA SER A 106 0.03 14.17 23.89
C SER A 106 0.75 13.13 23.02
N MET A 107 0.11 12.67 21.93
CA MET A 107 0.64 11.66 21.00
C MET A 107 1.31 12.31 19.79
N ALA A 108 1.01 13.58 19.52
CA ALA A 108 1.44 14.30 18.34
C ALA A 108 2.89 14.79 18.47
N LYS A 109 3.68 14.61 17.42
CA LYS A 109 5.01 15.18 17.27
C LYS A 109 5.13 15.88 15.91
N LYS A 110 5.61 17.12 15.94
CA LYS A 110 5.89 17.87 14.71
C LYS A 110 7.18 17.35 14.05
N LYS A 111 7.16 17.19 12.73
CA LYS A 111 8.31 16.87 11.88
C LYS A 111 8.41 17.91 10.76
N ASP A 112 9.49 17.83 9.98
CA ASP A 112 9.73 18.79 8.90
C ASP A 112 8.65 18.72 7.80
N ARG A 113 8.21 17.52 7.41
CA ARG A 113 7.25 17.29 6.31
C ARG A 113 5.90 16.72 6.73
N CYS A 114 5.72 16.45 8.02
CA CYS A 114 4.50 15.83 8.53
C CYS A 114 4.25 16.20 9.99
N SER A 115 3.02 15.96 10.44
CA SER A 115 2.73 15.79 11.86
C SER A 115 2.56 14.30 12.15
N ARG A 116 3.21 13.78 13.17
CA ARG A 116 3.22 12.35 13.51
C ARG A 116 2.38 12.08 14.73
N VAL A 117 1.47 11.10 14.67
CA VAL A 117 0.75 10.58 15.85
C VAL A 117 1.35 9.24 16.25
N ILE A 118 1.76 9.09 17.51
CA ILE A 118 2.43 7.88 18.01
C ILE A 118 1.47 7.06 18.88
N TYR A 119 1.19 5.84 18.45
CA TYR A 119 0.49 4.82 19.23
C TYR A 119 1.54 3.90 19.85
N ALA A 120 1.89 4.19 21.11
CA ALA A 120 2.99 3.56 21.81
C ALA A 120 2.95 2.03 21.73
N ASN A 121 4.09 1.43 21.39
CA ASN A 121 4.29 -0.01 21.24
C ASN A 121 3.50 -0.65 20.09
N ASP A 122 2.97 0.15 19.16
CA ASP A 122 2.23 -0.36 18.01
C ASP A 122 2.68 0.27 16.69
N CYS A 123 2.34 1.54 16.48
CA CYS A 123 2.64 2.23 15.23
C CYS A 123 2.81 3.74 15.41
N HIS A 124 3.46 4.36 14.43
CA HIS A 124 3.35 5.80 14.23
C HIS A 124 2.74 6.10 12.87
N ILE A 125 1.85 7.10 12.84
CA ILE A 125 1.15 7.53 11.65
C ILE A 125 1.64 8.93 11.28
N ASP A 126 2.17 9.09 10.08
CA ASP A 126 2.62 10.36 9.54
C ASP A 126 1.52 11.00 8.69
N ILE A 127 1.07 12.17 9.14
CA ILE A 127 0.06 13.00 8.48
C ILE A 127 0.80 14.06 7.67
N VAL A 128 0.84 13.86 6.35
CA VAL A 128 1.55 14.72 5.40
C VAL A 128 0.59 15.74 4.81
N THR A 129 0.93 17.01 4.87
CA THR A 129 0.09 18.06 4.28
C THR A 129 0.26 18.08 2.77
N TYR A 130 -0.85 18.02 2.04
CA TYR A 130 -0.89 17.95 0.58
C TYR A 130 -1.87 18.99 0.02
N VAL A 131 -1.47 19.66 -1.05
CA VAL A 131 -2.26 20.71 -1.71
C VAL A 131 -2.13 20.55 -3.23
N ILE A 132 -3.24 20.71 -3.94
CA ILE A 132 -3.22 20.91 -5.39
C ILE A 132 -3.34 22.42 -5.63
N LEU A 133 -2.27 23.02 -6.16
CA LEU A 133 -2.22 24.45 -6.45
C LEU A 133 -3.03 24.80 -7.71
N SER A 134 -3.42 26.06 -7.83
CA SER A 134 -4.20 26.58 -8.98
C SER A 134 -3.52 26.40 -10.34
N ASP A 135 -2.19 26.26 -10.38
CA ASP A 135 -1.42 25.94 -11.59
C ASP A 135 -1.40 24.42 -11.93
N GLY A 136 -2.05 23.61 -11.11
CA GLY A 136 -2.16 22.15 -11.25
C GLY A 136 -1.02 21.38 -10.59
N ARG A 137 -0.05 22.04 -9.94
CA ARG A 137 1.02 21.34 -9.22
C ARG A 137 0.47 20.66 -7.98
N GLU A 138 0.86 19.39 -7.83
CA GLU A 138 0.63 18.59 -6.63
C GLU A 138 1.83 18.72 -5.70
N VAL A 139 1.61 19.22 -4.48
CA VAL A 139 2.71 19.57 -3.57
C VAL A 139 2.49 19.04 -2.16
N ILE A 140 3.59 18.68 -1.49
CA ILE A 140 3.66 18.59 -0.03
C ILE A 140 4.35 19.82 0.56
N VAL A 141 4.24 20.00 1.87
CA VAL A 141 4.86 21.13 2.56
C VAL A 141 6.06 20.69 3.39
N ASN A 142 7.22 21.29 3.12
CA ASN A 142 8.36 21.24 4.02
C ASN A 142 8.33 22.46 4.95
N SER A 143 7.84 22.23 6.16
CA SER A 143 7.72 23.27 7.18
C SER A 143 9.05 23.84 7.63
N LYS A 144 10.17 23.09 7.50
CA LYS A 144 11.48 23.55 7.96
C LYS A 144 12.02 24.67 7.06
N CYS A 145 12.03 24.48 5.74
CA CYS A 145 12.45 25.51 4.79
C CYS A 145 11.32 26.45 4.34
N ASN A 146 10.06 26.16 4.70
CA ASN A 146 8.89 26.94 4.28
C ASN A 146 8.68 26.91 2.76
N GLU A 147 8.77 25.72 2.17
CA GLU A 147 8.67 25.51 0.73
C GLU A 147 7.64 24.42 0.40
N PHE A 148 7.06 24.55 -0.78
CA PHE A 148 6.36 23.46 -1.44
C PHE A 148 7.37 22.53 -2.10
N GLU A 149 7.17 21.22 -1.94
CA GLU A 149 7.92 20.19 -2.65
C GLU A 149 6.96 19.44 -3.58
N ASP A 150 7.28 19.38 -4.88
CA ASP A 150 6.46 18.66 -5.85
C ASP A 150 6.39 17.16 -5.52
N THR A 151 5.22 16.57 -5.73
CA THR A 151 4.99 15.15 -5.49
C THR A 151 3.98 14.58 -6.49
N ASN A 152 4.01 13.26 -6.70
CA ASN A 152 2.97 12.55 -7.44
C ASN A 152 2.65 11.21 -6.76
N PRO A 153 2.01 11.24 -5.58
CA PRO A 153 1.78 10.06 -4.75
C PRO A 153 0.87 9.03 -5.40
N ILE A 154 -0.09 9.50 -6.22
CA ILE A 154 -0.99 8.65 -7.00
C ILE A 154 -0.18 7.95 -8.10
N GLY A 155 0.58 8.70 -8.90
CA GLY A 155 1.42 8.14 -9.96
C GLY A 155 2.46 7.15 -9.44
N PHE A 156 3.04 7.37 -8.25
CA PHE A 156 3.98 6.41 -7.66
C PHE A 156 3.28 5.10 -7.26
N SER A 157 2.05 5.21 -6.76
CA SER A 157 1.23 4.04 -6.41
C SER A 157 0.78 3.27 -7.66
N GLU A 158 0.42 3.97 -8.73
CA GLU A 158 0.11 3.37 -10.04
C GLU A 158 1.31 2.68 -10.65
N TRP A 159 2.49 3.31 -10.61
CA TRP A 159 3.74 2.71 -11.07
C TRP A 159 4.07 1.42 -10.31
N ILE A 160 3.95 1.40 -8.98
CA ILE A 160 4.13 0.17 -8.21
C ILE A 160 3.09 -0.88 -8.59
N GLN A 161 1.83 -0.49 -8.77
CA GLN A 161 0.77 -1.41 -9.17
C GLN A 161 1.03 -2.03 -10.56
N GLU A 162 1.57 -1.26 -11.50
CA GLU A 162 2.00 -1.74 -12.81
C GLU A 162 3.12 -2.78 -12.65
N LYS A 163 4.20 -2.43 -11.93
CA LYS A 163 5.32 -3.35 -11.70
C LYS A 163 4.89 -4.61 -10.95
N ASP A 164 4.00 -4.51 -9.98
CA ASP A 164 3.43 -5.65 -9.28
C ASP A 164 2.55 -6.53 -10.19
N SER A 165 1.80 -5.91 -11.11
CA SER A 165 1.01 -6.63 -12.12
C SER A 165 1.92 -7.44 -13.06
N LEU A 166 3.02 -6.84 -13.55
CA LEU A 166 4.00 -7.55 -14.38
C LEU A 166 4.59 -8.78 -13.68
N THR A 167 4.72 -8.72 -12.35
CA THR A 167 5.22 -9.84 -11.53
C THR A 167 4.12 -10.73 -10.96
N LYS A 168 2.88 -10.62 -11.43
CA LYS A 168 1.72 -11.42 -10.96
C LYS A 168 1.46 -11.27 -9.45
N GLY A 169 1.74 -10.11 -8.87
CA GLY A 169 1.59 -9.83 -7.44
C GLY A 169 2.77 -10.25 -6.57
N ASN A 170 3.87 -10.72 -7.18
CA ASN A 170 5.03 -11.20 -6.44
C ASN A 170 6.00 -10.07 -6.03
N LEU A 171 6.01 -8.92 -6.71
CA LEU A 171 6.87 -7.78 -6.34
C LEU A 171 6.62 -7.34 -4.90
N ARG A 172 5.36 -7.14 -4.50
CA ARG A 172 5.05 -6.72 -3.12
C ARG A 172 5.44 -7.77 -2.07
N LYS A 173 5.40 -9.05 -2.43
CA LYS A 173 5.89 -10.16 -1.58
C LYS A 173 7.41 -10.11 -1.45
N VAL A 174 8.13 -9.91 -2.56
CA VAL A 174 9.59 -9.73 -2.57
C VAL A 174 10.03 -8.49 -1.80
N LEU A 175 9.36 -7.35 -1.98
CA LEU A 175 9.66 -6.12 -1.23
C LEU A 175 9.52 -6.33 0.28
N ARG A 176 8.48 -7.07 0.73
CA ARG A 176 8.33 -7.43 2.15
C ARG A 176 9.46 -8.33 2.64
N LEU A 177 9.88 -9.31 1.84
CA LEU A 177 11.03 -10.17 2.19
C LEU A 177 12.34 -9.36 2.29
N LEU A 178 12.60 -8.45 1.35
CA LEU A 178 13.80 -7.60 1.39
C LEU A 178 13.77 -6.61 2.56
N LYS A 179 12.60 -6.03 2.87
CA LYS A 179 12.42 -5.23 4.09
C LYS A 179 12.64 -6.06 5.35
N HIS A 180 12.21 -7.32 5.36
CA HIS A 180 12.44 -8.22 6.49
C HIS A 180 13.93 -8.49 6.70
N LEU A 181 14.70 -8.72 5.63
CA LEU A 181 16.16 -8.85 5.72
C LEU A 181 16.81 -7.58 6.29
N ARG A 182 16.40 -6.43 5.77
CA ARG A 182 16.87 -5.12 6.26
C ARG A 182 16.61 -4.94 7.76
N ASP A 183 15.38 -5.22 8.21
CA ASP A 183 14.94 -4.83 9.56
C ASP A 183 15.17 -5.89 10.64
N HIS A 184 15.14 -7.19 10.28
CA HIS A 184 15.25 -8.30 11.24
C HIS A 184 16.60 -9.02 11.19
N GLN A 185 17.33 -8.91 10.08
CA GLN A 185 18.65 -9.51 9.91
C GLN A 185 19.77 -8.46 9.81
N ASP A 186 19.44 -7.17 9.99
CA ASP A 186 20.36 -6.03 9.85
C ASP A 186 21.25 -6.10 8.58
N SER A 187 20.67 -6.66 7.51
CA SER A 187 21.46 -7.09 6.35
C SER A 187 21.97 -5.92 5.52
N PHE A 188 21.33 -4.76 5.60
CA PHE A 188 21.78 -3.51 4.96
C PHE A 188 20.99 -2.33 5.52
N ASN A 189 21.49 -1.10 5.32
CA ASN A 189 20.77 0.12 5.68
C ASN A 189 20.32 0.82 4.40
N LEU A 190 19.01 0.83 4.14
CA LEU A 190 18.43 1.50 2.99
C LEU A 190 17.00 1.99 3.26
N LYS A 191 16.72 3.26 2.92
CA LYS A 191 15.36 3.82 3.03
C LYS A 191 14.39 3.04 2.15
N SER A 192 13.19 2.77 2.67
CA SER A 192 12.17 1.94 1.99
C SER A 192 11.85 2.45 0.57
N VAL A 193 11.76 3.76 0.37
CA VAL A 193 11.48 4.33 -0.95
C VAL A 193 12.59 4.01 -1.96
N LEU A 194 13.87 4.09 -1.56
CA LEU A 194 14.99 3.71 -2.42
C LEU A 194 14.94 2.21 -2.75
N LEU A 195 14.74 1.35 -1.75
CA LEU A 195 14.62 -0.09 -1.97
C LEU A 195 13.49 -0.42 -2.95
N THR A 196 12.31 0.18 -2.75
CA THR A 196 11.15 -0.01 -3.62
C THR A 196 11.43 0.47 -5.05
N THR A 197 12.01 1.66 -5.20
CA THR A 197 12.32 2.23 -6.52
C THR A 197 13.37 1.40 -7.27
N LEU A 198 14.44 0.97 -6.59
CA LEU A 198 15.47 0.11 -7.18
C LEU A 198 14.89 -1.21 -7.66
N VAL A 199 14.20 -1.94 -6.79
CA VAL A 199 13.64 -3.26 -7.14
C VAL A 199 12.54 -3.12 -8.20
N GLY A 200 11.69 -2.10 -8.11
CA GLY A 200 10.64 -1.85 -9.11
C GLY A 200 11.20 -1.47 -10.48
N ASN A 201 12.34 -0.76 -10.56
CA ASN A 201 13.01 -0.44 -11.81
C ASN A 201 13.63 -1.68 -12.48
N ILE A 202 13.99 -2.71 -11.71
CA ILE A 202 14.48 -3.99 -12.23
C ILE A 202 13.35 -4.84 -12.84
N VAL A 203 12.09 -4.62 -12.44
CA VAL A 203 10.95 -5.31 -13.06
C VAL A 203 10.80 -4.88 -14.51
N ASP A 204 10.88 -5.87 -15.40
CA ASP A 204 10.89 -5.65 -16.83
C ASP A 204 9.77 -6.43 -17.54
N GLY A 205 9.04 -5.74 -18.41
CA GLY A 205 7.88 -6.27 -19.10
C GLY A 205 8.22 -7.43 -20.05
N TRP A 206 9.39 -7.43 -20.71
CA TRP A 206 9.74 -8.51 -21.63
C TRP A 206 9.94 -9.85 -20.93
N ARG A 207 10.31 -9.84 -19.63
CA ARG A 207 10.43 -11.05 -18.81
C ARG A 207 9.09 -11.77 -18.63
N THR A 208 7.97 -11.09 -18.92
CA THR A 208 6.64 -11.70 -18.89
C THR A 208 6.32 -12.57 -20.11
N ALA A 209 7.07 -12.41 -21.21
CA ALA A 209 6.85 -13.14 -22.46
C ALA A 209 7.45 -14.56 -22.48
N GLY A 210 8.32 -14.90 -21.51
CA GLY A 210 9.08 -16.16 -21.47
C GLY A 210 8.84 -17.05 -20.24
N ASP A 211 9.79 -17.96 -20.00
CA ASP A 211 9.77 -19.10 -19.06
C ASP A 211 9.66 -18.70 -17.58
N ASP A 212 8.46 -18.34 -17.16
CA ASP A 212 8.10 -18.36 -15.75
C ASP A 212 8.93 -17.39 -14.85
N TYR A 213 9.49 -16.33 -15.42
CA TYR A 213 10.44 -15.45 -14.73
C TYR A 213 9.89 -14.85 -13.42
N TYR A 214 8.58 -14.58 -13.38
CA TYR A 214 7.85 -14.11 -12.20
C TYR A 214 6.76 -15.08 -11.73
N LYS A 215 6.93 -16.40 -11.95
CA LYS A 215 5.83 -17.38 -11.74
C LYS A 215 5.41 -17.55 -10.28
N ASP A 216 6.35 -17.45 -9.35
CA ASP A 216 6.16 -17.71 -7.92
C ASP A 216 7.13 -16.85 -7.11
N VAL A 217 6.85 -16.70 -5.81
CA VAL A 217 7.64 -15.86 -4.89
C VAL A 217 9.14 -16.20 -4.90
N PRO A 218 9.58 -17.46 -4.67
CA PRO A 218 11.01 -17.77 -4.62
C PRO A 218 11.72 -17.56 -5.96
N THR A 219 11.07 -17.87 -7.09
CA THR A 219 11.63 -17.62 -8.43
C THR A 219 11.73 -16.11 -8.71
N THR A 220 10.70 -15.35 -8.33
CA THR A 220 10.69 -13.89 -8.49
C THR A 220 11.75 -13.24 -7.60
N LEU A 221 11.92 -13.71 -6.36
CA LEU A 221 12.96 -13.26 -5.45
C LEU A 221 14.35 -13.51 -6.03
N LEU A 222 14.63 -14.74 -6.49
CA LEU A 222 15.90 -15.10 -7.12
C LEU A 222 16.25 -14.13 -8.25
N HIS A 223 15.31 -13.93 -9.16
CA HIS A 223 15.53 -13.14 -10.35
C HIS A 223 15.66 -11.64 -10.06
N LEU A 224 14.78 -11.05 -9.24
CA LEU A 224 14.87 -9.63 -8.91
C LEU A 224 16.12 -9.31 -8.09
N VAL A 225 16.52 -10.19 -7.16
CA VAL A 225 17.77 -10.02 -6.40
C VAL A 225 18.98 -10.18 -7.31
N GLY A 226 19.01 -11.18 -8.17
CA GLY A 226 20.10 -11.41 -9.12
C GLY A 226 20.27 -10.25 -10.12
N ASP A 227 19.17 -9.80 -10.73
CA ASP A 227 19.18 -8.71 -11.70
C ASP A 227 19.52 -7.36 -11.03
N LEU A 228 19.01 -7.11 -9.81
CA LEU A 228 19.41 -5.92 -9.04
C LEU A 228 20.90 -5.96 -8.69
N ASN A 229 21.43 -7.10 -8.21
CA ASN A 229 22.84 -7.24 -7.90
C ASN A 229 23.72 -6.99 -9.13
N LYS A 230 23.33 -7.54 -10.28
CA LYS A 230 24.02 -7.29 -11.55
C LYS A 230 24.00 -5.81 -11.93
N TRP A 231 22.84 -5.15 -11.80
CA TRP A 231 22.72 -3.71 -12.07
C TRP A 231 23.57 -2.87 -11.13
N LEU A 232 23.61 -3.20 -9.83
CA LEU A 232 24.46 -2.53 -8.83
C LEU A 232 25.95 -2.70 -9.16
N GLY A 233 26.37 -3.87 -9.62
CA GLY A 233 27.74 -4.16 -10.04
C GLY A 233 28.21 -3.35 -11.26
N TYR A 234 27.29 -2.88 -12.10
CA TYR A 234 27.61 -2.00 -13.23
C TYR A 234 27.69 -0.51 -12.85
N GLN A 235 27.29 -0.13 -11.64
CA GLN A 235 27.37 1.26 -11.21
C GLN A 235 28.80 1.58 -10.75
N ALA A 236 29.44 2.55 -11.42
CA ALA A 236 30.77 3.03 -11.03
C ALA A 236 30.77 3.77 -9.67
N GLY A 237 29.61 4.30 -9.27
CA GLY A 237 29.38 4.98 -8.00
C GLY A 237 27.89 5.14 -7.73
N LYS A 238 27.51 5.94 -6.73
CA LYS A 238 26.12 6.14 -6.31
C LYS A 238 25.25 6.55 -7.51
N PRO A 239 24.21 5.76 -7.83
CA PRO A 239 23.36 6.03 -8.97
C PRO A 239 22.42 7.20 -8.68
N TYR A 240 22.08 7.94 -9.74
CA TYR A 240 20.98 8.90 -9.72
C TYR A 240 19.65 8.14 -9.83
N ILE A 241 18.77 8.29 -8.83
CA ILE A 241 17.52 7.53 -8.72
C ILE A 241 16.34 8.49 -8.83
N VAL A 242 15.79 8.60 -10.04
CA VAL A 242 14.62 9.43 -10.35
C VAL A 242 13.36 8.87 -9.68
N ASP A 243 12.46 9.73 -9.23
CA ASP A 243 11.09 9.32 -8.89
C ASP A 243 10.32 8.96 -10.18
N PRO A 244 9.90 7.68 -10.36
CA PRO A 244 9.19 7.25 -11.57
C PRO A 244 7.89 8.01 -11.85
N SER A 245 7.29 8.61 -10.82
CA SER A 245 6.04 9.35 -10.89
C SER A 245 6.22 10.86 -11.01
N CYS A 246 7.38 11.38 -10.62
CA CYS A 246 7.70 12.80 -10.63
C CYS A 246 9.13 12.99 -11.14
N PRO A 247 9.37 12.87 -12.47
CA PRO A 247 10.72 12.77 -13.03
C PRO A 247 11.63 14.00 -12.81
N THR A 248 11.07 15.11 -12.34
CA THR A 248 11.82 16.31 -11.92
C THR A 248 12.44 16.16 -10.52
N THR A 249 12.14 15.08 -9.80
CA THR A 249 12.62 14.78 -8.45
C THR A 249 13.41 13.48 -8.40
N SER A 250 14.23 13.31 -7.36
CA SER A 250 15.04 12.11 -7.16
C SER A 250 15.13 11.71 -5.70
N PHE A 251 15.50 10.45 -5.44
CA PHE A 251 15.64 9.88 -4.09
C PHE A 251 17.10 9.67 -3.67
N ASP A 252 18.07 9.83 -4.56
CA ASP A 252 19.48 9.51 -4.31
C ASP A 252 20.17 10.46 -3.32
N HIS A 253 19.54 11.56 -2.95
CA HIS A 253 20.01 12.41 -1.84
C HIS A 253 19.81 11.74 -0.46
N ARG A 254 19.12 10.60 -0.38
CA ARG A 254 18.77 9.89 0.87
C ARG A 254 19.81 8.86 1.33
N TRP A 255 20.92 8.76 0.62
CA TRP A 255 22.08 7.93 0.98
C TRP A 255 23.38 8.57 0.48
N THR A 256 24.50 8.27 1.14
CA THR A 256 25.83 8.70 0.72
C THR A 256 26.48 7.72 -0.26
N GLU A 257 27.61 8.11 -0.84
CA GLU A 257 28.45 7.21 -1.65
C GLU A 257 28.87 5.97 -0.86
N SER A 258 29.32 6.16 0.38
CA SER A 258 29.74 5.06 1.26
C SER A 258 28.59 4.14 1.67
N GLU A 259 27.39 4.69 1.89
CA GLU A 259 26.18 3.89 2.15
C GLU A 259 25.79 3.08 0.91
N PHE A 260 25.94 3.64 -0.29
CA PHE A 260 25.74 2.92 -1.54
C PHE A 260 26.74 1.77 -1.73
N GLU A 261 28.04 2.02 -1.54
CA GLU A 261 29.07 0.97 -1.63
C GLU A 261 28.81 -0.15 -0.64
N SER A 262 28.53 0.19 0.62
CA SER A 262 28.18 -0.80 1.66
C SER A 262 26.92 -1.58 1.30
N PHE A 263 25.89 -0.91 0.76
CA PHE A 263 24.69 -1.57 0.29
C PHE A 263 25.00 -2.55 -0.85
N ARG A 264 25.78 -2.14 -1.87
CA ARG A 264 26.16 -2.98 -3.00
C ARG A 264 26.87 -4.26 -2.54
N ASP A 265 27.85 -4.13 -1.66
CA ASP A 265 28.65 -5.27 -1.19
C ASP A 265 27.79 -6.26 -0.39
N LYS A 266 27.00 -5.74 0.56
CA LYS A 266 26.07 -6.59 1.35
C LYS A 266 24.99 -7.22 0.48
N PHE A 267 24.46 -6.50 -0.50
CA PHE A 267 23.43 -7.02 -1.41
C PHE A 267 24.00 -8.13 -2.32
N ASN A 268 25.27 -8.04 -2.70
CA ASN A 268 25.96 -9.12 -3.43
C ASN A 268 26.07 -10.40 -2.60
N GLU A 269 26.41 -10.30 -1.31
CA GLU A 269 26.40 -11.47 -0.41
C GLU A 269 25.01 -12.11 -0.30
N ILE A 270 23.97 -11.30 -0.19
CA ILE A 270 22.57 -11.77 -0.17
C ILE A 270 22.22 -12.47 -1.49
N ALA A 271 22.63 -11.90 -2.64
CA ALA A 271 22.34 -12.47 -3.94
C ALA A 271 22.98 -13.85 -4.14
N ILE A 272 24.20 -14.05 -3.67
CA ILE A 272 24.88 -15.36 -3.67
C ILE A 272 24.08 -16.37 -2.82
N LYS A 273 23.74 -16.02 -1.58
CA LYS A 273 22.99 -16.92 -0.69
C LYS A 273 21.60 -17.27 -1.24
N VAL A 274 20.89 -16.29 -1.80
CA VAL A 274 19.59 -16.49 -2.47
C VAL A 274 19.73 -17.45 -3.65
N HIS A 275 20.78 -17.28 -4.46
CA HIS A 275 21.06 -18.16 -5.59
C HIS A 275 21.30 -19.60 -5.12
N ASP A 276 22.14 -19.80 -4.12
CA ASP A 276 22.52 -21.14 -3.63
C ASP A 276 21.34 -21.83 -2.94
N ALA A 277 20.58 -21.11 -2.12
CA ALA A 277 19.37 -21.62 -1.47
C ALA A 277 18.31 -22.08 -2.48
N TYR A 278 18.21 -21.39 -3.62
CA TYR A 278 17.29 -21.74 -4.70
C TYR A 278 17.76 -22.95 -5.52
N HIS A 279 19.06 -23.13 -5.75
CA HIS A 279 19.58 -24.15 -6.67
C HIS A 279 20.01 -25.46 -6.00
N VAL A 280 20.16 -25.50 -4.67
CA VAL A 280 20.50 -26.75 -3.98
C VAL A 280 19.46 -27.85 -4.19
N SER A 281 19.94 -29.09 -4.22
CA SER A 281 19.21 -30.26 -4.73
C SER A 281 18.21 -30.85 -3.75
N THR A 282 18.42 -30.72 -2.44
CA THR A 282 17.53 -31.30 -1.43
C THR A 282 16.69 -30.23 -0.72
N VAL A 283 15.49 -30.64 -0.26
CA VAL A 283 14.62 -29.76 0.54
C VAL A 283 15.30 -29.36 1.85
N LYS A 284 15.96 -30.30 2.52
CA LYS A 284 16.63 -30.06 3.80
C LYS A 284 17.72 -29.00 3.68
N GLU A 285 18.63 -29.15 2.73
CA GLU A 285 19.70 -28.17 2.50
C GLU A 285 19.12 -26.82 2.06
N SER A 286 18.09 -26.81 1.20
CA SER A 286 17.44 -25.56 0.80
C SER A 286 16.87 -24.79 1.99
N ILE A 287 16.24 -25.49 2.95
CA ILE A 287 15.75 -24.88 4.20
C ILE A 287 16.91 -24.30 5.02
N GLU A 288 18.01 -25.05 5.18
CA GLU A 288 19.19 -24.60 5.91
C GLU A 288 19.75 -23.30 5.29
N TYR A 289 19.89 -23.26 3.97
CA TYR A 289 20.39 -22.08 3.25
C TYR A 289 19.41 -20.90 3.32
N TRP A 290 18.10 -21.15 3.21
CA TRP A 290 17.11 -20.07 3.39
C TRP A 290 17.08 -19.53 4.82
N ARG A 291 17.41 -20.34 5.83
CA ARG A 291 17.60 -19.88 7.22
C ARG A 291 18.88 -19.09 7.41
N GLU A 292 19.91 -19.29 6.59
CA GLU A 292 21.08 -18.40 6.57
C GLU A 292 20.76 -17.03 5.96
N VAL A 293 19.77 -16.96 5.06
CA VAL A 293 19.29 -15.70 4.45
C VAL A 293 18.35 -14.98 5.42
N PHE A 294 17.27 -15.64 5.84
CA PHE A 294 16.15 -15.02 6.56
C PHE A 294 16.20 -15.22 8.09
N GLY A 295 17.17 -15.97 8.60
CA GLY A 295 17.25 -16.38 9.99
C GLY A 295 16.37 -17.58 10.33
N ASN A 296 16.43 -18.01 11.59
CA ASN A 296 15.75 -19.21 12.11
C ASN A 296 14.20 -19.12 12.09
N SER A 297 13.65 -17.94 11.84
CA SER A 297 12.20 -17.74 11.66
C SER A 297 11.69 -18.28 10.33
N PHE A 298 12.56 -18.52 9.34
CA PHE A 298 12.17 -19.24 8.14
C PHE A 298 11.78 -20.70 8.51
N PRO A 299 10.62 -21.19 8.03
CA PRO A 299 10.05 -22.44 8.53
C PRO A 299 10.88 -23.68 8.16
N ASP A 300 10.96 -24.65 9.06
CA ASP A 300 11.53 -25.99 8.80
C ASP A 300 10.53 -26.94 8.13
N SER A 301 9.26 -26.57 8.10
CA SER A 301 8.17 -27.39 7.59
C SER A 301 7.12 -26.54 6.89
N ALA A 302 6.62 -27.03 5.76
CA ALA A 302 5.54 -26.40 4.99
C ALA A 302 4.17 -26.48 5.69
N THR A 303 3.99 -27.39 6.65
CA THR A 303 2.71 -27.60 7.31
C THR A 303 2.36 -26.42 8.20
N THR A 304 1.18 -25.85 8.02
CA THR A 304 0.65 -24.80 8.90
C THR A 304 0.36 -25.42 10.27
N SER A 305 0.97 -24.89 11.32
CA SER A 305 0.60 -25.29 12.68
C SER A 305 -0.78 -24.71 12.96
N THR A 306 -1.81 -25.55 13.09
CA THR A 306 -3.06 -25.19 13.76
C THR A 306 -2.77 -24.98 15.25
N THR A 307 -2.11 -23.88 15.58
CA THR A 307 -1.96 -23.45 16.96
C THR A 307 -3.19 -22.65 17.33
N ALA A 308 -4.08 -23.30 18.07
CA ALA A 308 -5.13 -22.67 18.85
C ALA A 308 -4.56 -21.51 19.67
N SER A 309 -5.15 -20.33 19.52
CA SER A 309 -4.83 -19.15 20.30
C SER A 309 -5.24 -19.40 21.76
N ALA A 310 -4.29 -19.77 22.62
CA ALA A 310 -4.47 -19.64 24.06
C ALA A 310 -4.34 -18.15 24.39
N GLY A 311 -5.48 -17.46 24.45
CA GLY A 311 -5.56 -16.06 24.82
C GLY A 311 -5.25 -15.85 26.30
N THR A 312 -4.16 -15.15 26.60
CA THR A 312 -3.98 -14.52 27.91
C THR A 312 -4.61 -13.13 27.82
N ALA A 313 -5.83 -13.01 28.33
CA ALA A 313 -6.58 -11.76 28.38
C ALA A 313 -5.87 -10.75 29.29
N LEU A 314 -5.54 -9.57 28.75
CA LEU A 314 -5.29 -8.36 29.54
C LEU A 314 -6.62 -7.61 29.75
N PRO A 315 -6.83 -6.95 30.91
CA PRO A 315 -8.13 -6.39 31.27
C PRO A 315 -8.45 -5.13 30.47
N ARG A 316 -9.70 -5.07 30.01
CA ARG A 316 -10.32 -3.98 29.24
C ARG A 316 -10.72 -2.85 30.18
N PRO A 317 -10.29 -1.59 29.98
CA PRO A 317 -10.96 -0.45 30.61
C PRO A 317 -12.28 -0.22 29.87
N SER A 318 -13.37 -0.55 30.54
CA SER A 318 -14.71 -0.13 30.18
C SER A 318 -14.90 1.33 30.58
N THR A 319 -14.98 2.24 29.61
CA THR A 319 -15.96 3.35 29.51
C THR A 319 -15.54 4.32 28.40
N LEU A 320 -16.09 4.13 27.19
CA LEU A 320 -16.38 5.21 26.25
C LEU A 320 -17.44 4.69 25.27
N LYS A 321 -18.49 5.47 25.09
CA LYS A 321 -19.68 5.14 24.30
C LYS A 321 -19.31 5.01 22.82
N SER A 322 -19.87 3.96 22.21
CA SER A 322 -20.02 3.57 20.79
C SER A 322 -18.82 3.61 19.82
N SER A 323 -18.27 2.42 19.55
CA SER A 323 -17.52 2.10 18.33
C SER A 323 -18.41 1.62 17.16
N ARG A 324 -19.72 1.89 17.22
CA ARG A 324 -20.72 1.45 16.23
C ARG A 324 -21.16 2.53 15.24
N ASP A 325 -20.66 3.75 15.36
CA ASP A 325 -21.24 4.92 14.67
C ASP A 325 -20.48 5.41 13.42
N ARG A 326 -19.51 4.67 12.85
CA ARG A 326 -18.76 5.15 11.66
C ARG A 326 -18.45 4.13 10.54
N ARG A 327 -18.94 2.89 10.64
CA ARG A 327 -19.16 2.11 9.41
C ARG A 327 -20.21 2.87 8.58
N ALA A 328 -20.12 2.89 7.25
CA ALA A 328 -21.36 3.14 6.50
C ALA A 328 -22.40 2.15 7.06
N PRO A 329 -23.69 2.51 7.22
CA PRO A 329 -24.64 1.75 8.05
C PRO A 329 -24.75 0.24 7.78
N LYS A 330 -24.18 -0.24 6.65
CA LYS A 330 -24.13 -1.63 6.19
C LYS A 330 -22.79 -2.07 5.61
N GLU A 331 -21.68 -1.38 5.92
CA GLU A 331 -20.37 -1.77 5.41
C GLU A 331 -19.92 -3.13 5.92
N GLN A 332 -19.39 -3.94 5.00
CA GLN A 332 -18.88 -5.28 5.23
C GLN A 332 -17.39 -5.36 4.83
N PHE A 333 -16.68 -6.28 5.47
CA PHE A 333 -15.27 -6.57 5.22
C PHE A 333 -15.12 -8.06 4.95
N ILE A 334 -14.30 -8.42 3.95
CA ILE A 334 -14.24 -9.80 3.48
C ILE A 334 -13.60 -10.71 4.55
N GLU A 335 -12.72 -10.15 5.39
CA GLU A 335 -12.10 -10.77 6.57
C GLU A 335 -13.14 -11.19 7.61
N GLU A 336 -14.26 -10.46 7.72
CA GLU A 336 -15.35 -10.77 8.65
C GLU A 336 -16.26 -11.88 8.11
N MET A 337 -16.18 -12.16 6.80
CA MET A 337 -17.00 -13.15 6.11
C MET A 337 -16.23 -14.47 5.86
N PHE A 338 -14.93 -14.39 5.57
CA PHE A 338 -14.10 -15.53 5.20
C PHE A 338 -12.68 -15.41 5.79
N PRO A 339 -12.03 -16.52 6.17
CA PRO A 339 -10.59 -16.56 6.36
C PRO A 339 -9.85 -16.08 5.11
N VAL A 340 -8.67 -15.49 5.28
CA VAL A 340 -7.95 -14.80 4.21
C VAL A 340 -6.58 -15.43 4.03
N SER A 341 -6.27 -15.81 2.79
CA SER A 341 -4.98 -16.36 2.40
C SER A 341 -4.67 -15.99 0.95
N GLU A 342 -4.05 -14.83 0.73
CA GLU A 342 -3.80 -14.24 -0.60
C GLU A 342 -2.66 -14.97 -1.36
N ILE A 343 -2.96 -16.18 -1.82
CA ILE A 343 -2.03 -17.05 -2.55
C ILE A 343 -2.13 -16.90 -4.08
N PHE A 344 -3.22 -16.31 -4.59
CA PHE A 344 -3.43 -16.06 -6.02
C PHE A 344 -3.54 -14.57 -6.33
N SER A 345 -3.44 -14.24 -7.62
CA SER A 345 -3.57 -12.88 -8.14
C SER A 345 -4.95 -12.67 -8.76
N LEU A 346 -5.43 -11.44 -8.67
CA LEU A 346 -6.65 -10.95 -9.27
C LEU A 346 -6.39 -9.54 -9.78
N ARG A 347 -6.75 -9.26 -11.03
CA ARG A 347 -6.75 -7.92 -11.60
C ARG A 347 -8.14 -7.58 -12.10
N ILE A 348 -8.59 -6.39 -11.71
CA ILE A 348 -9.77 -5.74 -12.25
C ILE A 348 -9.37 -4.47 -13.00
N ASP A 349 -10.25 -4.04 -13.89
CA ASP A 349 -10.17 -2.75 -14.57
C ASP A 349 -11.58 -2.17 -14.73
N CYS A 350 -11.65 -0.93 -15.18
CA CYS A 350 -12.89 -0.17 -15.29
C CYS A 350 -12.98 0.59 -16.61
N GLU A 351 -14.08 0.35 -17.33
CA GLU A 351 -14.50 1.16 -18.47
C GLU A 351 -15.44 2.27 -18.02
N VAL A 352 -15.15 3.51 -18.43
CA VAL A 352 -16.03 4.66 -18.23
C VAL A 352 -16.96 4.81 -19.44
N SER A 353 -18.27 4.86 -19.23
CA SER A 353 -19.28 5.11 -20.25
C SER A 353 -19.32 6.58 -20.67
N GLU A 354 -19.84 6.84 -21.86
CA GLU A 354 -20.09 8.19 -22.37
C GLU A 354 -21.13 8.93 -21.50
N PRO A 355 -21.08 10.28 -21.41
CA PRO A 355 -22.29 11.04 -21.11
C PRO A 355 -23.35 10.75 -22.17
N ALA A 356 -24.63 10.79 -21.80
CA ALA A 356 -25.70 10.63 -22.77
C ALA A 356 -25.48 11.64 -23.92
N HIS A 357 -25.36 11.13 -25.15
CA HIS A 357 -25.11 11.85 -26.41
C HIS A 357 -23.62 12.21 -26.72
N ILE A 358 -22.86 11.31 -27.39
CA ILE A 358 -21.86 11.54 -28.49
C ILE A 358 -20.95 10.29 -28.72
N ASN A 359 -20.60 10.06 -30.00
CA ASN A 359 -19.74 9.07 -30.69
C ASN A 359 -18.75 8.11 -29.92
N ARG A 360 -18.71 6.85 -30.40
CA ARG A 360 -17.99 5.64 -29.91
C ARG A 360 -16.45 5.71 -29.74
N ARG A 361 -15.79 6.81 -30.11
CA ARG A 361 -14.30 6.92 -30.21
C ARG A 361 -13.60 7.36 -28.92
N GLU A 362 -14.33 7.72 -27.87
CA GLU A 362 -13.77 8.36 -26.66
C GLU A 362 -13.83 7.51 -25.39
N ARG A 363 -14.20 6.22 -25.49
CA ARG A 363 -14.10 5.28 -24.37
C ARG A 363 -12.64 5.17 -23.91
N ARG A 364 -12.37 5.59 -22.68
CA ARG A 364 -11.06 5.47 -22.03
C ARG A 364 -11.18 4.64 -20.76
N GLN A 365 -10.13 3.90 -20.45
CA GLN A 365 -9.99 3.19 -19.19
C GLN A 365 -9.83 4.17 -18.04
N LEU A 366 -10.30 3.80 -16.86
CA LEU A 366 -10.18 4.61 -15.65
C LEU A 366 -8.72 4.90 -15.29
N ARG A 367 -7.82 3.93 -15.50
CA ARG A 367 -6.37 4.08 -15.32
C ARG A 367 -5.79 5.18 -16.24
N ALA A 368 -6.28 5.29 -17.47
CA ALA A 368 -5.86 6.35 -18.40
C ALA A 368 -6.31 7.76 -17.96
N ARG A 369 -7.14 7.86 -16.92
CA ARG A 369 -7.56 9.11 -16.29
C ARG A 369 -6.96 9.31 -14.89
N ALA A 370 -5.92 8.54 -14.52
CA ALA A 370 -5.34 8.56 -13.18
C ALA A 370 -6.38 8.37 -12.06
N GLY A 371 -7.43 7.58 -12.32
CA GLY A 371 -8.53 7.37 -11.38
C GLY A 371 -9.62 8.46 -11.38
N HIS A 372 -9.45 9.59 -12.08
CA HIS A 372 -10.42 10.69 -12.08
C HIS A 372 -11.54 10.52 -13.13
N VAL A 373 -12.78 10.76 -12.71
CA VAL A 373 -13.96 10.71 -13.58
C VAL A 373 -14.91 11.85 -13.21
N PRO A 374 -15.48 12.59 -14.18
CA PRO A 374 -16.53 13.56 -13.87
C PRO A 374 -17.82 12.85 -13.46
N LYS A 375 -18.74 13.62 -12.85
CA LYS A 375 -20.07 13.10 -12.51
C LYS A 375 -20.88 12.67 -13.74
N GLN A 376 -21.92 11.87 -13.49
CA GLN A 376 -22.92 11.43 -14.48
C GLN A 376 -22.37 10.51 -15.58
N HIS A 377 -21.45 9.62 -15.21
CA HIS A 377 -20.97 8.53 -16.06
C HIS A 377 -21.28 7.19 -15.42
N SER A 378 -21.42 6.15 -16.25
CA SER A 378 -21.49 4.77 -15.78
C SER A 378 -20.09 4.16 -15.81
N LEU A 379 -19.74 3.45 -14.74
CA LEU A 379 -18.50 2.73 -14.60
C LEU A 379 -18.79 1.24 -14.70
N ARG A 380 -18.13 0.54 -15.61
CA ARG A 380 -18.20 -0.91 -15.72
C ARG A 380 -16.87 -1.51 -15.29
N PHE A 381 -16.85 -2.04 -14.09
CA PHE A 381 -15.76 -2.84 -13.55
C PHE A 381 -15.86 -4.27 -14.06
N TYR A 382 -14.73 -4.88 -14.35
CA TYR A 382 -14.67 -6.28 -14.79
C TYR A 382 -13.36 -6.93 -14.37
N MET A 383 -13.41 -8.23 -14.15
CA MET A 383 -12.21 -9.03 -13.97
C MET A 383 -11.45 -9.11 -15.30
N VAL A 384 -10.18 -8.72 -15.29
CA VAL A 384 -9.30 -8.84 -16.46
C VAL A 384 -8.60 -10.19 -16.46
N GLU A 385 -8.01 -10.57 -15.34
CA GLU A 385 -7.27 -11.82 -15.18
C GLU A 385 -7.22 -12.28 -13.73
N THR A 386 -7.08 -13.60 -13.55
CA THR A 386 -6.82 -14.20 -12.25
C THR A 386 -6.02 -15.49 -12.40
N SER A 387 -5.16 -15.79 -11.42
CA SER A 387 -4.48 -17.08 -11.32
C SER A 387 -5.25 -18.12 -10.48
N VAL A 388 -6.43 -17.78 -9.97
CA VAL A 388 -7.26 -18.71 -9.20
C VAL A 388 -7.88 -19.77 -10.12
N PRO A 389 -7.64 -21.07 -9.90
CA PRO A 389 -8.28 -22.11 -10.70
C PRO A 389 -9.77 -22.20 -10.38
N LYS A 390 -10.61 -22.33 -11.42
CA LYS A 390 -12.05 -22.59 -11.26
C LYS A 390 -12.30 -23.98 -10.62
N PRO A 391 -13.43 -24.20 -9.95
CA PRO A 391 -14.47 -23.22 -9.62
C PRO A 391 -14.04 -22.30 -8.47
N PHE A 392 -14.59 -21.09 -8.46
CA PHE A 392 -14.44 -20.11 -7.39
C PHE A 392 -15.67 -19.19 -7.35
N ASP A 393 -15.92 -18.57 -6.21
CA ASP A 393 -16.91 -17.52 -6.04
C ASP A 393 -16.24 -16.14 -6.12
N MET A 394 -16.91 -15.16 -6.73
CA MET A 394 -16.41 -13.79 -6.78
C MET A 394 -17.36 -12.85 -6.05
N TYR A 395 -16.83 -11.82 -5.41
CA TYR A 395 -17.57 -10.84 -4.62
C TYR A 395 -17.09 -9.43 -4.97
N TRP A 396 -18.01 -8.47 -4.97
CA TRP A 396 -17.73 -7.06 -5.19
C TRP A 396 -18.06 -6.23 -3.96
N LYS A 397 -17.20 -5.26 -3.63
CA LYS A 397 -17.50 -4.18 -2.69
C LYS A 397 -17.40 -2.85 -3.42
N VAL A 398 -18.43 -2.03 -3.26
CA VAL A 398 -18.43 -0.65 -3.75
C VAL A 398 -18.52 0.26 -2.55
N ARG A 399 -17.44 0.99 -2.27
CA ARG A 399 -17.40 1.93 -1.15
C ARG A 399 -17.66 3.33 -1.65
N ASN A 400 -18.75 3.92 -1.16
CA ASN A 400 -19.04 5.33 -1.39
C ASN A 400 -18.57 6.21 -0.25
N TYR A 401 -17.65 7.13 -0.52
CA TYR A 401 -17.11 8.07 0.45
C TYR A 401 -17.40 9.52 0.02
N GLY A 402 -17.22 10.49 0.92
CA GLY A 402 -17.42 11.91 0.62
C GLY A 402 -18.72 12.52 1.16
N THR A 403 -18.66 13.83 1.42
CA THR A 403 -19.75 14.62 2.03
C THR A 403 -21.02 14.62 1.19
N GLU A 404 -20.91 14.56 -0.14
CA GLU A 404 -22.07 14.46 -1.04
C GLU A 404 -22.80 13.11 -0.91
N ALA A 405 -22.06 12.01 -0.76
CA ALA A 405 -22.64 10.69 -0.57
C ALA A 405 -23.31 10.57 0.81
N GLU A 406 -22.72 11.19 1.84
CA GLU A 406 -23.27 11.26 3.18
C GLU A 406 -24.55 12.12 3.24
N ALA A 407 -24.53 13.32 2.65
CA ALA A 407 -25.69 14.21 2.58
C ALA A 407 -26.89 13.60 1.85
N ARG A 408 -26.64 12.61 0.98
CA ARG A 408 -27.68 11.87 0.25
C ARG A 408 -28.00 10.50 0.88
N HIS A 409 -27.45 10.20 2.06
CA HIS A 409 -27.60 8.92 2.75
C HIS A 409 -27.23 7.70 1.89
N GLN A 410 -26.23 7.86 1.02
CA GLN A 410 -25.78 6.85 0.06
C GLN A 410 -24.36 6.32 0.34
N LEU A 411 -23.89 6.43 1.58
CA LEU A 411 -22.71 5.70 2.02
C LEU A 411 -22.99 4.18 1.88
N ARG A 412 -22.15 3.49 1.10
CA ARG A 412 -22.21 2.05 0.85
C ARG A 412 -20.88 1.41 1.20
N GLY A 413 -20.90 0.10 1.41
CA GLY A 413 -19.71 -0.75 1.57
C GLY A 413 -20.05 -2.22 1.73
N GLU A 414 -21.26 -2.63 1.31
CA GLU A 414 -21.70 -4.03 1.37
C GLU A 414 -20.88 -4.88 0.39
N ILE A 415 -20.67 -6.14 0.76
CA ILE A 415 -20.00 -7.14 -0.09
C ILE A 415 -21.08 -8.00 -0.72
N ILE A 416 -21.14 -7.98 -2.04
CA ILE A 416 -22.18 -8.65 -2.81
C ILE A 416 -21.54 -9.77 -3.63
N LYS A 417 -22.07 -10.99 -3.49
CA LYS A 417 -21.67 -12.12 -4.33
C LYS A 417 -22.03 -11.84 -5.79
N ASP A 418 -21.05 -11.99 -6.68
CA ASP A 418 -21.25 -11.88 -8.11
C ASP A 418 -22.15 -13.03 -8.61
N SER A 419 -23.09 -12.72 -9.48
CA SER A 419 -24.05 -13.68 -10.05
C SER A 419 -23.49 -14.49 -11.22
N GLY A 420 -22.17 -14.46 -11.43
CA GLY A 420 -21.48 -15.13 -12.54
C GLY A 420 -21.20 -14.21 -13.74
N SER A 421 -21.54 -12.93 -13.65
CA SER A 421 -21.26 -11.95 -14.71
C SER A 421 -19.78 -11.55 -14.78
N LEU A 422 -19.05 -11.73 -13.68
CA LEU A 422 -17.68 -11.27 -13.50
C LEU A 422 -17.47 -9.76 -13.71
N THR A 423 -18.56 -9.00 -13.60
CA THR A 423 -18.59 -7.55 -13.84
C THR A 423 -19.48 -6.84 -12.83
N ARG A 424 -19.21 -5.55 -12.61
CA ARG A 424 -20.02 -4.69 -11.77
C ARG A 424 -20.18 -3.33 -12.42
N THR A 425 -21.43 -2.84 -12.48
CA THR A 425 -21.72 -1.51 -13.02
C THR A 425 -22.16 -0.56 -11.91
N GLU A 426 -21.59 0.64 -11.88
CA GLU A 426 -21.90 1.71 -10.93
C GLU A 426 -22.02 3.05 -11.67
N SER A 427 -22.46 4.11 -10.98
CA SER A 427 -22.63 5.46 -11.54
C SER A 427 -21.84 6.50 -10.75
N THR A 428 -21.23 7.48 -11.41
CA THR A 428 -20.49 8.58 -10.77
C THR A 428 -21.41 9.71 -10.32
N SER A 429 -22.24 9.46 -9.31
CA SER A 429 -23.31 10.39 -8.92
C SER A 429 -22.88 11.47 -7.89
N TYR A 430 -21.75 11.28 -7.23
CA TYR A 430 -21.30 12.07 -6.07
C TYR A 430 -19.80 12.34 -6.20
N ALA A 431 -19.35 13.55 -5.87
CA ALA A 431 -17.92 13.83 -5.78
C ALA A 431 -17.31 13.16 -4.54
N GLY A 432 -16.05 12.73 -4.65
CA GLY A 432 -15.33 12.07 -3.57
C GLY A 432 -14.40 10.95 -4.04
N HIS A 433 -13.68 10.37 -3.10
CA HIS A 433 -12.75 9.27 -3.32
C HIS A 433 -13.45 7.93 -3.03
N HIS A 434 -14.04 7.36 -4.06
CA HIS A 434 -14.68 6.06 -4.02
C HIS A 434 -13.67 4.97 -4.35
N TYR A 435 -14.02 3.72 -4.03
CA TYR A 435 -13.24 2.60 -4.53
C TYR A 435 -14.13 1.38 -4.76
N VAL A 436 -13.67 0.50 -5.64
CA VAL A 436 -14.27 -0.80 -5.88
C VAL A 436 -13.25 -1.88 -5.57
N GLU A 437 -13.61 -2.79 -4.69
CA GLU A 437 -12.84 -4.00 -4.43
C GLU A 437 -13.54 -5.22 -5.04
N CYS A 438 -12.71 -6.18 -5.43
CA CYS A 438 -13.14 -7.48 -5.90
C CYS A 438 -12.39 -8.56 -5.13
N TYR A 439 -13.09 -9.61 -4.75
CA TYR A 439 -12.53 -10.72 -3.98
C TYR A 439 -12.90 -12.05 -4.65
N ILE A 440 -11.96 -12.98 -4.68
CA ILE A 440 -12.23 -14.37 -5.07
C ILE A 440 -12.13 -15.26 -3.84
N VAL A 441 -13.19 -16.01 -3.58
CA VAL A 441 -13.28 -17.02 -2.52
C VAL A 441 -13.26 -18.40 -3.15
N LYS A 442 -12.35 -19.24 -2.68
CA LYS A 442 -12.24 -20.65 -3.09
C LYS A 442 -12.21 -21.52 -1.85
N ASP A 443 -13.05 -22.56 -1.83
CA ASP A 443 -13.17 -23.50 -0.72
C ASP A 443 -13.37 -22.81 0.65
N GLY A 444 -14.16 -21.74 0.66
CA GLY A 444 -14.49 -20.97 1.87
C GLY A 444 -13.41 -19.99 2.35
N VAL A 445 -12.32 -19.81 1.59
CA VAL A 445 -11.21 -18.89 1.93
C VAL A 445 -11.11 -17.80 0.85
N CYS A 446 -10.97 -16.55 1.26
CA CYS A 446 -10.65 -15.45 0.34
C CYS A 446 -9.18 -15.58 -0.10
N VAL A 447 -8.97 -15.93 -1.38
CA VAL A 447 -7.64 -16.31 -1.91
C VAL A 447 -7.00 -15.31 -2.86
N ALA A 448 -7.76 -14.33 -3.34
CA ALA A 448 -7.26 -13.22 -4.15
C ALA A 448 -8.13 -11.98 -3.99
N ARG A 449 -7.54 -10.80 -4.15
CA ARG A 449 -8.21 -9.51 -4.02
C ARG A 449 -7.67 -8.50 -5.02
N ALA A 450 -8.52 -7.57 -5.44
CA ALA A 450 -8.12 -6.41 -6.21
C ALA A 450 -8.86 -5.17 -5.72
N ASN A 451 -8.22 -4.01 -5.84
CA ASN A 451 -8.79 -2.71 -5.51
C ASN A 451 -8.60 -1.76 -6.69
N GLN A 452 -9.63 -0.98 -7.01
CA GLN A 452 -9.61 0.06 -8.03
C GLN A 452 -10.13 1.37 -7.41
N PRO A 453 -9.25 2.35 -7.16
CA PRO A 453 -9.64 3.70 -6.76
C PRO A 453 -10.46 4.39 -7.86
N VAL A 454 -11.42 5.21 -7.46
CA VAL A 454 -12.32 5.99 -8.33
C VAL A 454 -12.52 7.37 -7.70
N ILE A 455 -11.88 8.38 -8.26
CA ILE A 455 -12.00 9.76 -7.80
C ILE A 455 -13.02 10.47 -8.67
N ILE A 456 -14.08 11.01 -8.06
CA ILE A 456 -15.11 11.75 -8.78
C ILE A 456 -14.96 13.23 -8.45
N ASN A 457 -14.73 14.04 -9.49
CA ASN A 457 -14.59 15.50 -9.40
C ASN A 457 -15.96 16.20 -9.58
#